data_AF-A0A6S6SFG3-F1
#
_entry.id   AF-A0A6S6SFG3-F1
#
_cell.length_a   1.000
_cell.length_b   1.000
_cell.length_c   1.000
_cell.angle_alpha   90.00
_cell.angle_beta   90.00
_cell.angle_gamma   90.00
#
_symmetry.space_group_name_H-M   'P 1'
#
loop_
_entity.id
_entity.type
_entity.pdbx_description
1 polymer ?
#
loop_
_entity_poly.entity_id
_entity_poly.type
_entity_poly.pdbx_seq_one_letter_code
_entity_poly.pdbx_strand_id
1 'polypeptide(L)' 'MREEYKRSDLGKGTRGKYHAAYEEAHNIVVLNPEVAKAFPNDKAVNDALLSLIQLAKQATAS' A
#
# COMPACT_ATOMS: atom_id res chain seq x y z
N MET A 1 20.52 15.47 5.63
CA MET A 1 20.06 16.06 4.36
C MET A 1 20.64 17.47 4.28
N ARG A 2 20.95 18.02 3.09
CA ARG A 2 21.47 19.39 3.00
C ARG A 2 20.34 20.39 3.28
N GLU A 3 20.67 21.49 3.94
CA GLU A 3 19.71 22.56 4.27
C GLU A 3 19.19 23.24 2.99
N GLU A 4 20.05 23.42 1.97
CA GLU A 4 19.68 24.07 0.71
C GLU A 4 20.34 23.40 -0.51
N TYR A 5 19.67 23.57 -1.67
CA TYR A 5 20.15 23.15 -2.98
C TYR A 5 20.08 24.32 -3.97
N LYS A 6 21.13 24.49 -4.78
CA LYS A 6 21.16 25.43 -5.89
C LYS A 6 20.57 24.77 -7.14
N ARG A 7 20.07 25.58 -8.09
CA ARG A 7 19.49 25.06 -9.34
C ARG A 7 20.48 24.20 -10.14
N SER A 8 21.78 24.50 -10.06
CA SER A 8 22.88 23.72 -10.64
C SER A 8 23.02 22.32 -10.04
N ASP A 9 22.63 22.16 -8.78
CA ASP A 9 22.70 20.89 -8.06
C ASP A 9 21.57 19.96 -8.49
N LEU A 10 20.49 20.55 -9.01
CA LEU A 10 19.34 19.86 -9.57
C LEU A 10 19.59 19.68 -11.08
N GLY A 11 19.62 18.45 -11.57
CA GLY A 11 19.82 18.18 -13.00
C GLY A 11 18.72 18.76 -13.91
N LYS A 12 18.74 18.36 -15.20
CA LYS A 12 17.66 18.72 -16.13
C LYS A 12 16.37 18.01 -15.72
N GLY A 13 15.27 18.76 -15.66
CA GLY A 13 13.94 18.21 -15.41
C GLY A 13 13.44 17.49 -16.66
N THR A 14 13.06 16.21 -16.51
CA THR A 14 12.45 15.42 -17.59
C THR A 14 10.98 15.19 -17.25
N ARG A 15 10.06 15.59 -18.15
CA ARG A 15 8.63 15.34 -17.98
C ARG A 15 8.39 13.84 -17.90
N GLY A 16 7.62 13.41 -16.90
CA GLY A 16 7.28 12.00 -16.70
C GLY A 16 8.39 11.12 -16.11
N LYS A 17 9.49 11.70 -15.59
CA LYS A 17 10.63 10.93 -15.02
C LYS A 17 10.21 9.81 -14.03
N TYR A 18 9.14 10.04 -13.26
CA TYR A 18 8.62 9.09 -12.26
C TYR A 18 7.20 8.62 -12.57
N HIS A 19 6.67 8.87 -13.77
CA HIS A 19 5.28 8.55 -14.12
C HIS A 19 5.02 7.04 -14.10
N ALA A 20 5.91 6.23 -14.70
CA ALA A 20 5.75 4.79 -14.71
C ALA A 20 5.80 4.19 -13.29
N ALA A 21 6.75 4.65 -12.46
CA ALA A 21 6.86 4.20 -11.07
C ALA A 21 5.65 4.63 -10.21
N TYR A 22 5.06 5.80 -10.50
CA TYR A 22 3.83 6.26 -9.89
C TYR A 22 2.66 5.33 -10.24
N GLU A 23 2.47 5.04 -11.53
CA GLU A 23 1.42 4.11 -12.02
C GLU A 23 1.58 2.70 -11.45
N GLU A 24 2.81 2.16 -11.38
CA GLU A 24 3.09 0.83 -10.83
C GLU A 24 2.86 0.74 -9.30
N ALA A 25 3.07 1.85 -8.58
CA ALA A 25 3.00 1.86 -7.12
C ALA A 25 1.60 2.15 -6.56
N HIS A 26 0.61 2.49 -7.38
CA HIS A 26 -0.69 2.98 -6.90
C HIS A 26 -1.73 1.90 -6.51
N ASN A 27 -1.29 0.79 -5.92
CA ASN A 27 -2.18 -0.24 -5.35
C ASN A 27 -2.72 0.14 -3.94
N ILE A 28 -3.22 1.36 -3.77
CA ILE A 28 -3.82 1.79 -2.51
C ILE A 28 -5.27 1.27 -2.44
N VAL A 29 -5.50 0.27 -1.59
CA VAL A 29 -6.85 -0.22 -1.30
C VAL A 29 -7.40 0.53 -0.09
N VAL A 30 -8.43 1.35 -0.31
CA VAL A 30 -9.10 2.08 0.77
C VAL A 30 -10.10 1.15 1.44
N LEU A 31 -9.92 0.92 2.74
CA LEU A 31 -10.87 0.16 3.55
C LEU A 31 -12.10 1.01 3.87
N ASN A 32 -13.24 0.35 4.01
CA ASN A 32 -14.43 0.98 4.57
C ASN A 32 -14.12 1.54 5.97
N PRO A 33 -14.67 2.71 6.36
CA PRO A 33 -14.33 3.37 7.62
C PRO A 33 -14.51 2.48 8.86
N GLU A 34 -15.52 1.61 8.86
CA GLU A 34 -15.77 0.69 9.96
C GLU A 34 -14.67 -0.37 10.10
N VAL A 35 -14.19 -0.90 8.97
CA VAL A 35 -13.07 -1.85 8.93
C VAL A 35 -11.78 -1.17 9.35
N ALA A 36 -11.52 0.06 8.87
CA ALA A 36 -10.34 0.82 9.26
C ALA A 36 -10.31 1.19 10.76
N LYS A 37 -11.48 1.34 11.40
CA LYS A 37 -11.57 1.55 12.86
C LYS A 37 -11.30 0.27 13.65
N ALA A 38 -11.66 -0.88 13.08
CA ALA A 38 -11.50 -2.18 13.75
C ALA A 38 -10.06 -2.70 13.68
N PHE A 39 -9.29 -2.34 12.64
CA PHE A 39 -7.93 -2.86 12.42
C PHE A 39 -6.86 -1.77 12.46
N PRO A 40 -5.76 -1.96 13.21
CA PRO A 40 -4.72 -0.95 13.36
C PRO A 40 -3.80 -0.79 12.15
N ASN A 41 -3.71 -1.81 11.27
CA ASN A 41 -2.90 -1.79 10.06
C ASN A 41 -3.33 -2.89 9.06
N ASP A 42 -2.73 -2.86 7.87
CA ASP A 42 -2.91 -3.82 6.79
C ASP A 42 -2.57 -5.28 7.19
N LYS A 43 -1.50 -5.47 7.95
CA LYS A 43 -1.12 -6.80 8.47
C LYS A 43 -2.24 -7.43 9.28
N ALA A 44 -2.86 -6.68 10.19
CA ALA A 44 -3.94 -7.18 11.03
C ALA A 44 -5.19 -7.59 10.22
N VAL A 45 -5.51 -6.84 9.16
CA VAL A 45 -6.60 -7.20 8.22
C VAL A 45 -6.28 -8.50 7.50
N ASN A 46 -5.07 -8.60 6.94
CA ASN A 46 -4.67 -9.77 6.16
C ASN A 46 -4.62 -11.04 7.01
N ASP A 47 -4.07 -10.97 8.22
CA ASP A 47 -4.01 -12.10 9.13
C ASP A 47 -5.44 -12.60 9.46
N ALA A 48 -6.39 -11.69 9.73
CA ALA A 48 -7.78 -12.05 10.00
C ALA A 48 -8.49 -12.71 8.80
N LEU A 49 -8.32 -12.15 7.59
CA LEU A 49 -8.89 -12.73 6.37
C LEU A 49 -8.29 -14.11 6.06
N LEU A 50 -6.98 -14.30 6.26
CA LEU A 50 -6.32 -15.59 6.08
C LEU A 50 -6.86 -16.64 7.06
N SER A 51 -7.05 -16.28 8.33
CA SER A 51 -7.69 -17.18 9.30
C SER A 51 -9.11 -17.58 8.88
N LEU A 52 -9.91 -16.63 8.39
CA LEU A 52 -11.26 -16.91 7.91
C LEU A 52 -11.25 -17.87 6.70
N ILE A 53 -10.31 -17.69 5.77
CA ILE A 53 -10.12 -18.60 4.63
C ILE A 53 -9.77 -20.02 5.10
N GLN A 54 -8.91 -20.16 6.11
CA GLN A 54 -8.55 -21.46 6.67
C GLN A 54 -9.75 -22.15 7.31
N LEU A 55 -10.53 -21.43 8.11
CA LEU A 55 -11.75 -21.95 8.73
C LEU A 55 -12.78 -22.39 7.69
N ALA A 56 -13.00 -21.58 6.65
CA ALA A 56 -13.91 -21.92 5.57
C ALA A 56 -13.48 -23.21 4.85
N LYS A 57 -12.18 -23.37 4.57
CA LYS A 57 -11.64 -24.60 3.96
C LYS A 57 -11.87 -25.84 4.83
N GLN A 58 -11.69 -25.72 6.13
CA GLN A 58 -11.94 -26.82 7.08
C GLN A 58 -13.42 -27.19 7.14
N ALA A 59 -14.30 -26.19 7.15
CA ALA A 59 -15.75 -26.41 7.18
C ALA A 59 -16.30 -27.07 5.90
N THR A 60 -15.71 -26.77 4.74
CA THR A 60 -16.11 -27.39 3.45
C THR A 60 -15.49 -28.77 3.19
N ALA A 61 -14.44 -29.13 3.93
CA ALA A 61 -13.76 -30.42 3.81
C ALA A 61 -14.32 -31.51 4.74
N SER A 62 -15.32 -31.17 5.56
CA SER A 62 -16.11 -32.10 6.40
C SER A 62 -17.45 -32.38 5.75
#